data_AF-A0AAW3ZPG7-F1
#
_entry.id   AF-A0AAW3ZPG7-F1
#
_cell.length_a   1.000
_cell.length_b   1.000
_cell.length_c   1.000
_cell.angle_alpha   90.00
_cell.angle_beta   90.00
_cell.angle_gamma   90.00
#
_symmetry.space_group_name_H-M   'P 1'
#
loop_
_entity.id
_entity.type
_entity.pdbx_description
1 polymer ?
#
loop_
_entity_poly.entity_id
_entity_poly.type
_entity_poly.pdbx_seq_one_letter_code
_entity_poly.pdbx_strand_id
1 'polypeptide(L)' 'MQTDARKQDTRRKIELGGLVIKSGLGQEPNAVMLGAMTLAARALAGPHSAAVRARFQSAGDSLFKDIHEPK' A
#
# COMPACT_ATOMS: atom_id res chain seq x y z
N MET A 1 4.68 24.99 -13.25
CA MET A 1 3.56 24.84 -12.29
C MET A 1 2.62 23.67 -12.63
N GLN A 2 1.94 23.61 -13.79
CA GLN A 2 1.02 22.49 -14.10
C GLN A 2 1.73 21.17 -14.50
N THR A 3 2.89 21.27 -15.17
CA THR A 3 3.66 20.10 -15.63
C THR A 3 4.29 19.31 -14.47
N ASP A 4 4.71 19.99 -13.41
CA ASP A 4 5.38 19.37 -12.26
C ASP A 4 4.38 18.58 -11.40
N ALA A 5 3.17 19.13 -11.21
CA ALA A 5 2.08 18.45 -10.52
C ALA A 5 1.67 17.15 -11.21
N ARG A 6 1.61 17.15 -12.56
CA ARG A 6 1.31 15.93 -13.35
C ARG A 6 2.40 14.87 -13.20
N LYS A 7 3.67 15.26 -13.23
CA LYS A 7 4.80 14.32 -13.05
C LYS A 7 4.78 13.69 -11.66
N GLN A 8 4.47 14.46 -10.63
CA GLN A 8 4.40 13.97 -9.25
C GLN A 8 3.23 12.99 -9.06
N ASP A 9 2.07 13.30 -9.65
CA ASP A 9 0.90 12.42 -9.63
C ASP A 9 1.19 11.07 -10.31
N THR A 10 1.81 11.09 -11.49
CA THR A 10 2.21 9.86 -12.19
C THR A 10 3.18 9.01 -11.36
N ARG A 11 4.20 9.62 -10.75
CA ARG A 11 5.16 8.89 -9.88
C ARG A 11 4.44 8.25 -8.70
N ARG A 12 3.57 9.00 -8.03
CA ARG A 12 2.79 8.50 -6.89
C ARG A 12 1.91 7.32 -7.27
N LYS A 13 1.26 7.36 -8.45
CA LYS A 13 0.44 6.25 -8.96
C LYS A 13 1.29 4.99 -9.24
N ILE A 14 2.48 5.17 -9.80
CA ILE A 14 3.41 4.06 -10.05
C ILE A 14 3.87 3.42 -8.73
N GLU A 15 4.26 4.24 -7.75
CA GLU A 15 4.67 3.75 -6.42
C GLU A 15 3.55 2.97 -5.73
N LEU A 16 2.33 3.52 -5.73
CA LEU A 16 1.16 2.85 -5.17
C LEU A 16 0.86 1.53 -5.90
N GLY A 17 0.97 1.49 -7.22
CA GLY A 17 0.86 0.26 -8.01
C GLY A 17 1.92 -0.77 -7.62
N GLY A 18 3.16 -0.33 -7.37
CA GLY A 18 4.24 -1.21 -6.90
C GLY A 18 3.93 -1.85 -5.54
N LEU A 19 3.30 -1.13 -4.62
CA LEU A 19 2.89 -1.67 -3.32
C LEU A 19 1.81 -2.76 -3.45
N VAL A 20 0.89 -2.59 -4.39
CA VAL A 20 -0.17 -3.56 -4.69
C VAL A 20 0.40 -4.88 -5.22
N ILE A 21 1.36 -4.83 -6.14
CA ILE A 21 2.02 -6.05 -6.63
C ILE A 21 2.80 -6.71 -5.50
N LYS A 22 3.52 -5.93 -4.70
CA LYS A 22 4.34 -6.44 -3.59
C LYS A 22 3.53 -7.11 -2.48
N SER A 23 2.29 -6.66 -2.25
CA SER A 23 1.37 -7.28 -1.29
C SER A 23 0.74 -8.58 -1.79
N GLY A 24 1.07 -9.02 -3.01
CA GLY A 24 0.49 -10.22 -3.62
C GLY A 24 -0.88 -10.00 -4.25
N LEU A 25 -1.42 -8.77 -4.23
CA LEU A 25 -2.74 -8.48 -4.78
C LEU A 25 -2.74 -8.29 -6.31
N GLY A 26 -1.58 -8.32 -6.96
CA GLY A 26 -1.47 -8.04 -8.40
C GLY A 26 -2.24 -8.97 -9.34
N GLN A 27 -2.62 -10.16 -8.88
CA GLN A 27 -3.42 -11.12 -9.65
C GLN A 27 -4.90 -11.14 -9.22
N GLU A 28 -5.25 -10.39 -8.16
CA GLU A 28 -6.61 -10.37 -7.64
C GLU A 28 -7.52 -9.49 -8.50
N PRO A 29 -8.84 -9.79 -8.58
CA PRO A 29 -9.80 -8.93 -9.23
C PRO A 29 -9.82 -7.52 -8.61
N ASN A 30 -10.01 -6.49 -9.43
CA ASN A 30 -10.05 -5.10 -8.99
C ASN A 30 -11.02 -4.86 -7.82
N ALA A 31 -12.17 -5.53 -7.81
CA ALA A 31 -13.15 -5.43 -6.74
C ALA A 31 -12.63 -5.97 -5.40
N VAL A 32 -11.86 -7.07 -5.42
CA VAL A 32 -11.23 -7.66 -4.22
C VAL A 32 -10.18 -6.72 -3.65
N MET A 33 -9.29 -6.23 -4.51
CA MET A 33 -8.24 -5.28 -4.14
C MET A 33 -8.83 -3.99 -3.53
N LEU A 34 -9.83 -3.40 -4.20
CA LEU A 34 -10.53 -2.22 -3.71
C LEU A 34 -11.26 -2.49 -2.38
N GLY A 35 -11.89 -3.66 -2.26
CA GLY A 35 -12.54 -4.10 -1.02
C GLY A 35 -11.56 -4.18 0.14
N ALA A 36 -10.41 -4.83 -0.05
CA ALA A 36 -9.36 -4.96 0.95
C ALA A 36 -8.83 -3.58 1.40
N MET A 37 -8.52 -2.68 0.45
CA MET A 37 -8.06 -1.33 0.77
C MET A 37 -9.12 -0.51 1.52
N THR A 38 -10.40 -0.67 1.16
CA THR A 38 -11.51 0.01 1.84
C THR A 38 -11.67 -0.48 3.28
N LEU A 39 -11.57 -1.79 3.52
CA LEU A 39 -11.60 -2.36 4.86
C LEU A 39 -10.41 -1.89 5.71
N ALA A 40 -9.21 -1.87 5.13
CA ALA A 40 -8.02 -1.32 5.78
C ALA A 40 -8.19 0.16 6.14
N ALA A 41 -8.72 0.98 5.23
CA ALA A 41 -8.99 2.40 5.48
C ALA A 41 -9.99 2.61 6.62
N ARG A 42 -11.05 1.80 6.68
CA ARG A 42 -12.03 1.82 7.79
C ARG A 42 -11.38 1.44 9.12
N ALA A 43 -10.55 0.40 9.14
CA ALA A 43 -9.83 0.00 10.35
C ALA A 43 -8.89 1.11 10.86
N LEU A 44 -8.23 1.84 9.94
CA LEU A 44 -7.36 2.97 10.27
C LEU A 44 -8.11 4.22 10.74
N ALA A 45 -9.41 4.33 10.47
CA ALA A 45 -10.26 5.44 10.93
C ALA A 45 -10.99 5.14 12.25
N GLY A 46 -10.93 3.90 12.75
CA GLY A 46 -11.65 3.47 13.93
C GLY A 46 -10.96 3.79 15.27
N PRO A 47 -11.60 3.42 16.40
CA PRO A 47 -11.09 3.65 17.76
C PRO A 47 -9.70 3.04 18.05
N HIS A 48 -9.32 1.98 17.30
CA HIS A 48 -8.04 1.30 17.44
C HIS A 48 -7.03 1.69 16.36
N SER A 49 -7.21 2.84 15.71
CA SER A 49 -6.40 3.32 14.59
C SER A 49 -4.89 3.26 14.85
N ALA A 50 -4.43 3.60 16.06
CA ALA A 50 -3.01 3.55 16.43
C ALA A 50 -2.44 2.12 16.39
N ALA A 51 -3.15 1.16 17.01
CA ALA A 51 -2.74 -0.25 17.02
C ALA A 51 -2.81 -0.87 15.62
N VAL A 52 -3.86 -0.54 14.86
CA VAL A 52 -4.01 -0.98 13.46
C VAL A 52 -2.86 -0.44 12.60
N ARG A 53 -2.51 0.84 12.75
CA ARG A 53 -1.41 1.46 12.03
C ARG A 53 -0.08 0.80 12.36
N ALA A 54 0.20 0.55 13.63
CA ALA A 54 1.41 -0.16 14.06
C ALA A 54 1.50 -1.57 13.46
N ARG A 55 0.39 -2.32 13.44
CA ARG A 55 0.33 -3.66 12.83
C ARG A 55 0.56 -3.62 11.32
N PHE A 56 -0.09 -2.70 10.61
CA PHE A 56 0.09 -2.56 9.16
C PHE A 56 1.51 -2.14 8.80
N GLN A 57 2.10 -1.22 9.57
CA GLN A 57 3.48 -0.80 9.39
C GLN A 57 4.45 -1.96 9.61
N SER A 58 4.31 -2.70 10.72
CA SER A 58 5.15 -3.88 10.99
C SER A 58 5.06 -4.94 9.88
N ALA A 59 3.86 -5.20 9.36
CA ALA A 59 3.68 -6.15 8.25
C ALA A 59 4.33 -5.65 6.95
N GLY A 60 4.19 -4.36 6.64
CA GLY A 60 4.85 -3.74 5.50
C GLY A 60 6.37 -3.79 5.61
N ASP A 61 6.92 -3.44 6.77
CA ASP A 61 8.37 -3.44 7.02
C ASP A 61 8.99 -4.83 6.81
N SER A 62 8.30 -5.90 7.23
CA SER A 62 8.74 -7.28 6.96
C SER A 62 8.80 -7.57 5.46
N LEU A 63 7.76 -7.23 4.70
CA LEU A 63 7.75 -7.41 3.23
C LEU A 63 8.77 -6.52 2.50
N PHE A 64 9.23 -5.42 3.12
CA PHE A 64 10.35 -4.65 2.59
C PHE A 64 11.71 -5.30 2.87
N LYS A 65 11.87 -5.97 4.01
CA LYS A 65 13.10 -6.65 4.42
C LYS A 65 13.31 -7.97 3.68
N ASP A 66 12.25 -8.75 3.47
CA ASP A 66 12.33 -10.08 2.83
C ASP A 66 12.76 -10.03 1.34
N ILE A 67 12.69 -8.85 0.69
CA ILE A 67 13.11 -8.66 -0.71
C ILE A 67 14.54 -8.09 -0.79
N HIS A 68 15.24 -7.99 0.36
CA HIS A 68 16.62 -7.51 0.46
C HIS A 68 17.53 -8.54 1.15
N GLU A 69 17.33 -9.83 0.89
CA GLU A 69 18.42 -10.81 1.05
C GLU A 69 19.41 -10.66 -0.12
N PRO A 70 20.65 -10.18 0.12
CA PRO A 70 21.71 -10.33 -0.88
C PRO A 70 22.01 -11.83 -1.04
N LYS A 71 22.01 -12.31 -2.28
CA LYS A 71 22.66 -13.57 -2.65
C LYS A 71 24.17 -13.49 -2.45
#